data_AF-A0A2S9YJC6-F1
#
_entry.id   AF-A0A2S9YJC6-F1
#
_cell.length_a   1.000
_cell.length_b   1.000
_cell.length_c   1.000
_cell.angle_alpha   90.00
_cell.angle_beta   90.00
_cell.angle_gamma   90.00
#
_symmetry.space_group_name_H-M   'P 1'
#
loop_
_entity.id
_entity.type
_entity.pdbx_description
1 polymer ?
#
loop_
_entity_poly.entity_id
_entity_poly.type
_entity_poly.pdbx_seq_one_letter_code
_entity_poly.pdbx_strand_id
1 'polypeptide(L)'
;MLSSGEYQSAEVALGLPDILDWESVSGFRYSSSESATLHDQLDLATFLGVPKAGAELTIEKLRNRRVFMVRSDGTARGVSAWKCLVAELEDGSERYALHNGHWYQISADFVAEVHSDYKRIPLATHLGLPDFDDGEESDYIRRVAALAGTRFTVFDGAEHLISYGGGKSKVEFCDLLEQLHGGYRMIHLKRYTGSATLSHLFAQGLVGAEAYLLDPQFREAVTKKMSGDPELTVADIEPRHSEIVFGVIQRKGTEGGRPHMPFFSQLNLRTAVRRLEAFGFRVVLHTINDITPVPEKKPRKRQTKPRDGAAGQDD
;
A
#
# COMPACT_ATOMS: atom_id res chain seq x y z
N MET A 1 2.08 12.77 23.65
CA MET A 1 0.71 13.25 23.38
C MET A 1 0.62 13.43 21.88
N LEU A 2 -0.17 12.64 21.17
CA LEU A 2 -0.29 12.77 19.72
C LEU A 2 -1.51 13.65 19.41
N SER A 3 -1.30 14.95 19.20
CA SER A 3 -2.37 15.88 18.84
C SER A 3 -2.77 15.69 17.37
N SER A 4 -4.07 15.77 17.06
CA SER A 4 -4.60 15.59 15.70
C SER A 4 -4.18 16.75 14.80
N GLY A 5 -2.99 16.64 14.23
CA GLY A 5 -2.40 17.65 13.34
C GLY A 5 -0.88 17.59 13.20
N GLU A 6 -0.19 16.78 14.00
CA GLU A 6 1.29 16.74 14.05
C GLU A 6 1.90 15.42 13.53
N TYR A 7 1.13 14.55 12.88
CA TYR A 7 1.67 13.31 12.28
C TYR A 7 1.68 13.46 10.77
N GLN A 8 2.87 13.32 10.16
CA GLN A 8 2.91 13.01 8.74
C GLN A 8 2.38 11.58 8.59
N SER A 9 1.35 11.37 7.77
CA SER A 9 0.77 10.05 7.48
C SER A 9 1.80 9.04 6.94
N ALA A 10 2.99 9.51 6.57
CA ALA A 10 4.13 8.71 6.17
C ALA A 10 4.75 7.89 7.33
N GLU A 11 4.68 8.36 8.57
CA GLU A 11 5.46 7.81 9.70
C GLU A 11 4.67 6.84 10.57
N VAL A 12 3.34 6.94 10.60
CA VAL A 12 2.46 6.09 11.42
C VAL A 12 1.30 5.58 10.59
N ALA A 13 1.06 4.26 10.58
CA ALA A 13 -0.01 3.62 9.84
C ALA A 13 -0.57 2.40 10.56
N LEU A 14 -1.70 1.89 10.08
CA LEU A 14 -2.19 0.56 10.45
C LEU A 14 -1.68 -0.48 9.46
N GLY A 15 -1.07 -1.55 9.97
CA GLY A 15 -0.67 -2.74 9.22
C GLY A 15 -1.00 -3.99 10.03
N LEU A 16 -1.06 -5.17 9.41
CA LEU A 16 -1.29 -6.40 10.16
C LEU A 16 0.00 -6.88 10.85
N PRO A 17 -0.08 -7.38 12.10
CA PRO A 17 1.10 -7.70 12.91
C PRO A 17 1.91 -8.92 12.46
N ASP A 18 1.32 -9.83 11.67
CA ASP A 18 1.93 -11.10 11.27
C ASP A 18 1.65 -11.37 9.78
N ILE A 19 2.46 -12.25 9.17
CA ILE A 19 2.19 -12.85 7.85
C ILE A 19 0.88 -13.63 7.98
N LEU A 20 -0.22 -12.98 7.66
CA LEU A 20 -1.50 -13.62 7.52
C LEU A 20 -1.57 -14.22 6.13
N ASP A 21 -2.29 -15.32 6.04
CA ASP A 21 -2.85 -15.81 4.80
C ASP A 21 -3.81 -14.73 4.26
N TRP A 22 -3.23 -13.73 3.59
CA TRP A 22 -3.93 -12.60 2.96
C TRP A 22 -5.00 -13.11 1.99
N GLU A 23 -4.80 -14.30 1.42
CA GLU A 23 -5.77 -14.94 0.52
C GLU A 23 -7.10 -15.14 1.24
N SER A 24 -7.08 -15.51 2.53
CA SER A 24 -8.29 -15.72 3.32
C SER A 24 -9.02 -14.43 3.74
N VAL A 25 -8.45 -13.23 3.54
CA VAL A 25 -8.97 -11.97 4.07
C VAL A 25 -9.86 -11.27 3.04
N SER A 26 -11.12 -11.03 3.38
CA SER A 26 -12.07 -10.27 2.55
C SER A 26 -12.13 -8.78 2.86
N GLY A 27 -11.57 -8.36 4.00
CA GLY A 27 -11.46 -6.95 4.36
C GLY A 27 -11.37 -6.73 5.88
N PHE A 28 -11.53 -5.48 6.28
CA PHE A 28 -11.35 -5.00 7.65
C PHE A 28 -12.57 -4.21 8.14
N ARG A 29 -12.89 -4.37 9.42
CA ARG A 29 -13.89 -3.55 10.13
C ARG A 29 -13.25 -2.94 11.37
N TYR A 30 -13.70 -1.73 11.74
CA TYR A 30 -13.27 -1.05 12.96
C TYR A 30 -14.29 -1.15 14.10
N SER A 31 -15.27 -2.05 13.94
CA SER A 31 -16.32 -2.37 14.89
C SER A 31 -16.58 -3.87 14.88
N SER A 32 -17.04 -4.42 16.00
CA SER A 32 -17.44 -5.83 16.12
C SER A 32 -18.80 -6.13 15.47
N SER A 33 -19.54 -5.10 15.06
CA SER A 33 -20.85 -5.25 14.42
C SER A 33 -20.71 -5.85 13.02
N GLU A 34 -21.54 -6.84 12.70
CA GLU A 34 -21.58 -7.46 11.37
C GLU A 34 -22.06 -6.50 10.27
N SER A 35 -22.87 -5.50 10.64
CA SER A 35 -23.36 -4.46 9.72
C SER A 35 -22.39 -3.28 9.57
N ALA A 36 -21.24 -3.30 10.26
CA ALA A 36 -20.22 -2.27 10.09
C ALA A 36 -19.63 -2.32 8.69
N THR A 37 -19.32 -1.13 8.15
CA THR A 37 -18.69 -0.97 6.84
C THR A 37 -17.45 -1.86 6.74
N LEU A 38 -17.42 -2.68 5.70
CA LEU A 38 -16.26 -3.46 5.33
C LEU A 38 -15.35 -2.57 4.49
N HIS A 39 -14.13 -2.38 4.96
CA HIS A 39 -13.07 -1.69 4.24
C HIS A 39 -12.20 -2.73 3.56
N ASP A 40 -11.80 -2.47 2.33
CA ASP A 40 -10.81 -3.26 1.60
C ASP A 40 -9.42 -3.16 2.27
N GLN A 41 -9.11 -2.01 2.85
CA GLN A 41 -7.79 -1.71 3.40
C GLN A 41 -7.84 -1.19 4.85
N LEU A 42 -6.69 -1.35 5.52
CA LEU A 42 -6.44 -0.69 6.81
C LEU A 42 -6.08 0.77 6.58
N ASP A 43 -6.88 1.65 7.16
CA ASP A 43 -6.71 3.09 7.11
C ASP A 43 -6.77 3.67 8.53
N LEU A 44 -5.65 4.26 8.94
CA LEU A 44 -5.54 4.86 10.27
C LEU A 44 -6.52 6.02 10.44
N ALA A 45 -6.75 6.82 9.40
CA ALA A 45 -7.65 7.98 9.48
C ALA A 45 -9.10 7.54 9.73
N THR A 46 -9.58 6.56 8.96
CA THR A 46 -10.91 5.96 9.12
C THR A 46 -11.04 5.24 10.46
N PHE A 47 -10.00 4.52 10.89
CA PHE A 47 -10.00 3.88 12.21
C PHE A 47 -10.10 4.91 13.33
N LEU A 48 -9.36 6.01 13.27
CA LEU A 48 -9.44 7.06 14.28
C LEU A 48 -10.79 7.80 14.22
N GLY A 49 -11.44 7.83 13.06
CA GLY A 49 -12.67 8.57 12.80
C GLY A 49 -12.47 10.08 12.91
N VAL A 50 -13.54 10.86 12.74
CA VAL A 50 -13.51 12.30 13.09
C VAL A 50 -13.46 12.39 14.62
N PRO A 51 -12.37 12.88 15.24
CA PRO A 51 -12.29 12.97 16.69
C PRO A 51 -13.40 13.91 17.18
N LYS A 52 -14.20 13.47 18.16
CA LYS A 52 -15.03 14.42 18.91
C LYS A 52 -14.08 15.43 19.56
N ALA A 53 -14.42 16.72 19.53
CA ALA A 53 -13.59 17.76 20.13
C ALA A 53 -13.27 17.38 21.60
N GLY A 54 -11.97 17.32 21.94
CA GLY A 54 -11.50 16.92 23.27
C GLY A 54 -11.29 15.41 23.51
N ALA A 55 -11.53 14.55 22.53
CA ALA A 55 -11.22 13.12 22.67
C ALA A 55 -9.71 12.87 22.53
N GLU A 56 -9.04 12.55 23.64
CA GLU A 56 -7.62 12.17 23.60
C GLU A 56 -7.42 10.74 23.10
N LEU A 57 -6.46 10.56 22.18
CA LEU A 57 -5.95 9.25 21.78
C LEU A 57 -4.83 8.83 22.75
N THR A 58 -5.03 7.73 23.46
CA THR A 58 -4.03 7.16 24.38
C THR A 58 -3.60 5.77 23.93
N ILE A 59 -2.40 5.35 24.34
CA ILE A 59 -1.90 3.99 24.06
C ILE A 59 -2.84 2.93 24.65
N GLU A 60 -3.39 3.18 25.84
CA GLU A 60 -4.36 2.28 26.48
C GLU A 60 -5.63 2.12 25.64
N LYS A 61 -6.15 3.23 25.08
CA LYS A 61 -7.28 3.17 24.15
C LYS A 61 -6.93 2.35 22.90
N LEU A 62 -5.72 2.52 22.34
CA LEU A 62 -5.27 1.72 21.19
C LEU A 62 -5.11 0.23 21.52
N ARG A 63 -4.63 -0.11 22.72
CA ARG A 63 -4.52 -1.50 23.19
C ARG A 63 -5.89 -2.18 23.33
N ASN A 64 -6.89 -1.43 23.82
CA ASN A 64 -8.24 -1.91 24.06
C ASN A 64 -9.12 -1.93 22.81
N ARG A 65 -8.86 -1.05 21.83
CA ARG A 65 -9.56 -1.06 20.55
C ARG A 65 -9.09 -2.21 19.67
N ARG A 66 -10.00 -2.68 18.81
CA ARG A 66 -9.74 -3.80 17.90
C ARG A 66 -10.00 -3.41 16.46
N VAL A 67 -9.16 -3.99 15.60
CA VAL A 67 -9.37 -4.08 14.15
C VAL A 67 -9.85 -5.50 13.90
N PHE A 68 -10.97 -5.66 13.21
CA PHE A 68 -11.54 -6.95 12.89
C PHE A 68 -11.18 -7.31 11.46
N MET A 69 -10.38 -8.36 11.31
CA MET A 69 -10.09 -8.97 10.02
C MET A 69 -11.24 -9.91 9.68
N VAL A 70 -11.96 -9.60 8.61
CA VAL A 70 -13.06 -10.41 8.10
C VAL A 70 -12.50 -11.36 7.05
N ARG A 71 -12.69 -12.65 7.29
CA ARG A 71 -12.28 -13.71 6.38
C ARG A 71 -13.38 -14.01 5.39
N SER A 72 -12.96 -14.68 4.34
CA SER A 72 -13.82 -15.08 3.25
C SER A 72 -14.86 -16.14 3.65
N ASP A 73 -14.55 -16.98 4.63
CA ASP A 73 -15.52 -17.87 5.28
C ASP A 73 -16.64 -17.11 6.02
N GLY A 74 -16.51 -15.80 6.21
CA GLY A 74 -17.44 -14.93 6.93
C GLY A 74 -17.05 -14.72 8.39
N THR A 75 -16.04 -15.45 8.89
CA THR A 75 -15.56 -15.31 10.27
C THR A 75 -14.78 -14.00 10.43
N ALA A 76 -14.85 -13.40 11.62
CA ALA A 76 -14.09 -12.20 11.94
C ALA A 76 -13.16 -12.45 13.13
N ARG A 77 -11.88 -12.11 12.98
CA ARG A 77 -10.88 -12.15 14.05
C ARG A 77 -10.52 -10.73 14.48
N GLY A 78 -10.80 -10.41 15.74
CA GLY A 78 -10.36 -9.16 16.35
C GLY A 78 -8.87 -9.18 16.71
N VAL A 79 -8.12 -8.21 16.22
CA VAL A 79 -6.71 -7.97 16.53
C VAL A 79 -6.61 -6.63 17.27
N SER A 80 -5.73 -6.53 18.27
CA SER A 80 -5.53 -5.26 18.99
C SER A 80 -5.01 -4.19 18.03
N ALA A 81 -5.60 -3.00 18.05
CA ALA A 81 -5.15 -1.90 17.20
C ALA A 81 -3.72 -1.45 17.53
N TRP A 82 -3.27 -1.63 18.79
CA TRP A 82 -1.87 -1.44 19.17
C TRP A 82 -0.91 -2.40 18.44
N LYS A 83 -1.33 -3.67 18.26
CA LYS A 83 -0.54 -4.63 17.49
C LYS A 83 -0.56 -4.33 16.00
N CYS A 84 -1.67 -3.75 15.52
CA CYS A 84 -1.77 -3.30 14.14
C CYS A 84 -1.10 -1.95 13.88
N LEU A 85 -0.56 -1.27 14.89
CA LEU A 85 0.10 0.01 14.68
C LEU A 85 1.54 -0.22 14.20
N VAL A 86 1.89 0.39 13.08
CA VAL A 86 3.25 0.45 12.57
C VAL A 86 3.69 1.90 12.61
N ALA A 87 4.84 2.16 13.21
CA ALA A 87 5.38 3.51 13.31
C ALA A 87 6.89 3.52 13.14
N GLU A 88 7.41 4.51 12.43
CA GLU A 88 8.83 4.86 12.38
C GLU A 88 9.02 6.20 13.08
N LEU A 89 9.96 6.25 14.02
CA LEU A 89 10.32 7.49 14.71
C LEU A 89 11.84 7.68 14.68
N GLU A 90 12.25 8.93 14.60
CA GLU A 90 13.64 9.33 14.75
C GLU A 90 13.80 10.13 16.05
N ASP A 91 14.83 9.80 16.82
CA ASP A 91 15.26 10.56 17.99
C ASP A 91 16.78 10.78 17.90
N GLY A 92 17.18 11.97 17.46
CA GLY A 92 18.57 12.26 17.13
C GLY A 92 19.08 11.43 15.96
N SER A 93 20.12 10.61 16.19
CA SER A 93 20.67 9.66 15.20
C SER A 93 20.01 8.28 15.25
N GLU A 94 19.19 8.03 16.28
CA GLU A 94 18.62 6.71 16.52
C GLU A 94 17.26 6.60 15.83
N ARG A 95 17.01 5.43 15.25
CA ARG A 95 15.76 5.13 14.57
C ARG A 95 15.01 4.03 15.30
N TYR A 96 13.73 4.28 15.52
CA TYR A 96 12.84 3.39 16.25
C TYR A 96 11.70 2.92 15.36
N ALA A 97 11.33 1.67 15.56
CA ALA A 97 10.30 0.97 14.83
C ALA A 97 9.27 0.40 15.81
N LEU A 98 8.00 0.74 15.66
CA LEU A 98 6.90 0.04 16.30
C LEU A 98 6.37 -1.01 15.32
N HIS A 99 6.42 -2.27 15.72
CA HIS A 99 5.85 -3.37 14.95
C HIS A 99 5.30 -4.44 15.90
N ASN A 100 4.12 -4.98 15.59
CA ASN A 100 3.42 -5.99 16.41
C ASN A 100 3.29 -5.57 17.89
N GLY A 101 3.16 -4.27 18.15
CA GLY A 101 3.04 -3.70 19.49
C GLY A 101 4.34 -3.62 20.31
N HIS A 102 5.50 -3.87 19.68
CA HIS A 102 6.83 -3.77 20.29
C HIS A 102 7.64 -2.65 19.64
N TRP A 103 8.36 -1.88 20.46
CA TRP A 103 9.35 -0.91 20.00
C TRP A 103 10.70 -1.60 19.82
N TYR A 104 11.33 -1.32 18.69
CA TYR A 104 12.67 -1.77 18.35
C TYR A 104 13.53 -0.53 18.08
N GLN A 105 14.72 -0.49 18.65
CA GLN A 105 15.77 0.40 18.17
C GLN A 105 16.49 -0.34 17.04
N ILE A 106 16.56 0.30 15.87
CA ILE A 106 17.16 -0.29 14.69
C ILE A 106 18.64 0.09 14.65
N SER A 107 19.53 -0.88 14.51
CA SER A 107 20.96 -0.60 14.39
C SER A 107 21.27 0.21 13.13
N ALA A 108 22.19 1.16 13.23
CA ALA A 108 22.62 1.98 12.11
C ALA A 108 23.14 1.14 10.92
N ASP A 109 23.85 0.05 11.20
CA ASP A 109 24.35 -0.88 10.17
C ASP A 109 23.22 -1.54 9.39
N PHE A 110 22.15 -1.97 10.06
CA PHE A 110 20.99 -2.56 9.40
C PHE A 110 20.22 -1.52 8.59
N VAL A 111 20.12 -0.29 9.11
CA VAL A 111 19.54 0.83 8.36
C VAL A 111 20.31 1.07 7.06
N ALA A 112 21.64 1.12 7.14
CA ALA A 112 22.52 1.30 5.99
C ALA A 112 22.39 0.14 4.98
N GLU A 113 22.30 -1.11 5.46
CA GLU A 113 22.10 -2.28 4.61
C GLU A 113 20.79 -2.19 3.81
N VAL A 114 19.66 -1.87 4.48
CA VAL A 114 18.36 -1.74 3.81
C VAL A 114 18.36 -0.61 2.79
N HIS A 115 18.95 0.56 3.12
CA HIS A 115 19.09 1.66 2.16
C HIS A 115 19.94 1.28 0.96
N SER A 116 21.01 0.51 1.16
CA SER A 116 21.86 0.01 0.08
C SER A 116 21.10 -0.96 -0.82
N ASP A 117 20.40 -1.95 -0.24
CA ASP A 117 19.54 -2.89 -0.97
C ASP A 117 18.49 -2.12 -1.79
N TYR A 118 17.84 -1.12 -1.17
CA TYR A 118 16.86 -0.26 -1.83
C TYR A 118 17.45 0.49 -3.03
N LYS A 119 18.62 1.12 -2.87
CA LYS A 119 19.31 1.87 -3.93
C LYS A 119 19.77 0.99 -5.10
N ARG A 120 20.00 -0.30 -4.87
CA ARG A 120 20.41 -1.25 -5.91
C ARG A 120 19.27 -1.70 -6.82
N ILE A 121 18.01 -1.60 -6.39
CA ILE A 121 16.86 -2.01 -7.21
C ILE A 121 16.81 -1.12 -8.46
N PRO A 122 16.85 -1.66 -9.69
CA PRO A 122 16.86 -0.85 -10.91
C PRO A 122 15.59 -0.01 -11.08
N LEU A 123 15.71 1.10 -11.81
CA LEU A 123 14.57 1.93 -12.21
C LEU A 123 14.15 1.59 -13.64
N ALA A 124 12.84 1.45 -13.86
CA ALA A 124 12.26 1.26 -15.19
C ALA A 124 11.94 2.61 -15.82
N THR A 125 12.92 3.29 -16.41
CA THR A 125 12.72 4.64 -16.98
C THR A 125 12.06 4.63 -18.35
N HIS A 126 11.95 3.47 -19.00
CA HIS A 126 11.49 3.30 -20.38
C HIS A 126 10.01 2.93 -20.51
N LEU A 127 9.26 2.85 -19.42
CA LEU A 127 7.85 2.41 -19.47
C LEU A 127 6.95 3.38 -20.24
N GLY A 128 7.28 4.67 -20.22
CA GLY A 128 6.48 5.71 -20.88
C GLY A 128 5.09 5.88 -20.26
N LEU A 129 4.94 5.59 -18.98
CA LEU A 129 3.68 5.84 -18.27
C LEU A 129 3.49 7.36 -18.10
N PRO A 130 2.30 7.91 -18.44
CA PRO A 130 2.01 9.33 -18.29
C PRO A 130 1.97 9.72 -16.81
N ASP A 131 2.10 11.01 -16.53
CA ASP A 131 1.85 11.53 -15.18
C ASP A 131 0.41 11.25 -14.73
N PHE A 132 0.22 11.12 -13.43
CA PHE A 132 -1.08 10.89 -12.79
C PHE A 132 -1.80 12.21 -12.59
N ASP A 133 -2.98 12.35 -13.19
CA ASP A 133 -3.88 13.52 -13.07
C ASP A 133 -5.33 13.08 -12.79
N ASP A 134 -5.48 11.89 -12.23
CA ASP A 134 -6.76 11.22 -12.09
C ASP A 134 -7.28 11.32 -10.65
N GLY A 135 -8.57 11.07 -10.45
CA GLY A 135 -9.14 11.03 -9.10
C GLY A 135 -8.67 9.80 -8.33
N GLU A 136 -8.84 8.64 -8.96
CA GLU A 136 -8.58 7.32 -8.40
C GLU A 136 -7.53 6.53 -9.20
N GLU A 137 -6.91 5.55 -8.55
CA GLU A 137 -5.91 4.65 -9.16
C GLU A 137 -6.47 3.89 -10.37
N SER A 138 -7.70 3.38 -10.26
CA SER A 138 -8.37 2.67 -11.37
C SER A 138 -8.67 3.57 -12.57
N ASP A 139 -8.92 4.87 -12.37
CA ASP A 139 -9.10 5.82 -13.47
C ASP A 139 -7.79 6.00 -14.25
N TYR A 140 -6.68 6.12 -13.53
CA TYR A 140 -5.34 6.18 -14.12
C TYR A 140 -5.03 4.91 -14.92
N ILE A 141 -5.27 3.73 -14.37
CA ILE A 141 -5.00 2.45 -15.04
C ILE A 141 -5.78 2.35 -16.35
N ARG A 142 -7.08 2.68 -16.33
CA ARG A 142 -7.92 2.72 -17.54
C ARG A 142 -7.40 3.71 -18.58
N ARG A 143 -6.98 4.91 -18.16
CA ARG A 143 -6.43 5.94 -19.06
C ARG A 143 -5.11 5.48 -19.68
N VAL A 144 -4.21 4.91 -18.89
CA VAL A 144 -2.93 4.35 -19.37
C VAL A 144 -3.16 3.27 -20.42
N ALA A 145 -4.06 2.32 -20.14
CA ALA A 145 -4.38 1.25 -21.08
C ALA A 145 -4.96 1.81 -22.40
N ALA A 146 -5.89 2.76 -22.32
CA ALA A 146 -6.48 3.39 -23.50
C ALA A 146 -5.45 4.13 -24.36
N LEU A 147 -4.50 4.84 -23.75
CA LEU A 147 -3.42 5.54 -24.46
C LEU A 147 -2.41 4.58 -25.11
N ALA A 148 -2.21 3.41 -24.50
CA ALA A 148 -1.23 2.42 -24.96
C ALA A 148 -1.79 1.44 -26.01
N GLY A 149 -3.09 1.51 -26.32
CA GLY A 149 -3.73 0.62 -27.30
C GLY A 149 -3.72 -0.84 -26.82
N THR A 150 -3.18 -1.74 -27.64
CA THR A 150 -3.08 -3.19 -27.34
C THR A 150 -1.85 -3.57 -26.52
N ARG A 151 -0.99 -2.60 -26.16
CA ARG A 151 0.26 -2.86 -25.44
C ARG A 151 0.04 -3.46 -24.05
N PHE A 152 -1.04 -3.09 -23.36
CA PHE A 152 -1.32 -3.53 -22.00
C PHE A 152 -2.63 -4.31 -21.92
N THR A 153 -2.58 -5.46 -21.23
CA THR A 153 -3.77 -6.15 -20.74
C THR A 153 -4.07 -5.67 -19.32
N VAL A 154 -5.30 -5.21 -19.08
CA VAL A 154 -5.72 -4.70 -17.77
C VAL A 154 -6.19 -5.83 -16.87
N PHE A 155 -5.68 -5.83 -15.64
CA PHE A 155 -6.05 -6.75 -14.57
C PHE A 155 -6.54 -6.05 -13.29
N ASP A 156 -6.73 -4.73 -13.31
CA ASP A 156 -7.31 -3.92 -12.23
C ASP A 156 -8.84 -3.98 -12.16
N GLY A 157 -9.42 -4.29 -11.01
CA GLY A 157 -10.87 -4.27 -10.75
C GLY A 157 -11.40 -5.52 -10.04
N ALA A 158 -12.59 -5.43 -9.43
CA ALA A 158 -13.16 -6.52 -8.63
C ALA A 158 -13.55 -7.76 -9.47
N GLU A 159 -13.88 -7.54 -10.75
CA GLU A 159 -14.14 -8.54 -11.78
C GLU A 159 -12.87 -9.24 -12.28
N HIS A 160 -11.71 -8.69 -11.90
CA HIS A 160 -10.40 -9.13 -12.34
C HIS A 160 -9.61 -9.84 -11.24
N LEU A 161 -10.13 -9.79 -10.00
CA LEU A 161 -9.71 -10.63 -8.91
C LEU A 161 -10.04 -12.10 -9.21
N ILE A 162 -9.02 -12.94 -9.21
CA ILE A 162 -9.18 -14.36 -9.49
C ILE A 162 -9.61 -15.06 -8.21
N SER A 163 -10.79 -15.66 -8.26
CA SER A 163 -11.32 -16.48 -7.18
C SER A 163 -10.87 -17.92 -7.37
N TYR A 164 -10.15 -18.46 -6.39
CA TYR A 164 -9.62 -19.83 -6.41
C TYR A 164 -10.04 -20.60 -5.13
N GLY A 165 -10.08 -21.94 -5.18
CA GLY A 165 -10.24 -22.78 -3.99
C GLY A 165 -11.63 -22.83 -3.33
N GLY A 166 -12.72 -22.68 -4.09
CA GLY A 166 -14.08 -22.78 -3.53
C GLY A 166 -14.75 -21.45 -3.17
N GLY A 167 -14.27 -20.33 -3.75
CA GLY A 167 -15.08 -19.13 -3.97
C GLY A 167 -14.87 -17.97 -3.00
N LYS A 168 -13.71 -17.88 -2.33
CA LYS A 168 -13.57 -17.02 -1.15
C LYS A 168 -12.26 -16.21 -1.08
N SER A 169 -11.15 -16.72 -1.60
CA SER A 169 -9.90 -15.96 -1.68
C SER A 169 -9.78 -15.22 -3.02
N LYS A 170 -9.45 -13.93 -2.98
CA LYS A 170 -9.30 -13.06 -4.16
C LYS A 170 -7.85 -12.61 -4.25
N VAL A 171 -7.12 -13.13 -5.24
CA VAL A 171 -5.73 -12.72 -5.50
C VAL A 171 -5.70 -11.88 -6.77
N GLU A 172 -5.02 -10.75 -6.68
CA GLU A 172 -4.74 -9.87 -7.81
C GLU A 172 -3.43 -10.32 -8.46
N PHE A 173 -3.43 -10.49 -9.78
CA PHE A 173 -2.26 -10.93 -10.51
C PHE A 173 -1.28 -9.78 -10.79
N CYS A 174 -1.78 -8.69 -11.37
CA CYS A 174 -1.12 -7.39 -11.55
C CYS A 174 -2.17 -6.34 -11.94
N ASP A 175 -1.78 -5.07 -12.13
CA ASP A 175 -2.69 -4.05 -12.65
C ASP A 175 -2.66 -3.99 -14.17
N LEU A 176 -1.44 -4.00 -14.73
CA LEU A 176 -1.20 -4.01 -16.18
C LEU A 176 -0.18 -5.11 -16.52
N LEU A 177 -0.49 -5.90 -17.52
CA LEU A 177 0.42 -6.90 -18.09
C LEU A 177 0.89 -6.44 -19.47
N GLU A 178 2.20 -6.44 -19.71
CA GLU A 178 2.79 -6.16 -21.01
C GLU A 178 3.57 -7.39 -21.50
N GLN A 179 3.32 -7.81 -22.73
CA GLN A 179 4.11 -8.83 -23.40
C GLN A 179 5.46 -8.23 -23.81
N LEU A 180 6.55 -8.85 -23.37
CA LEU A 180 7.91 -8.58 -23.84
C LEU A 180 8.35 -9.64 -24.85
N HIS A 181 9.47 -9.38 -25.53
CA HIS A 181 10.13 -10.41 -26.33
C HIS A 181 10.64 -11.55 -25.43
N GLY A 182 9.88 -12.64 -25.37
CA GLY A 182 10.24 -13.86 -24.63
C GLY A 182 9.80 -13.92 -23.16
N GLY A 183 9.04 -12.94 -22.67
CA GLY A 183 8.52 -12.93 -21.29
C GLY A 183 7.50 -11.83 -21.06
N TYR A 184 7.24 -11.50 -19.79
CA TYR A 184 6.18 -10.56 -19.41
C TYR A 184 6.67 -9.51 -18.43
N ARG A 185 6.04 -8.33 -18.49
CA ARG A 185 6.17 -7.30 -17.48
C ARG A 185 4.85 -7.19 -16.73
N MET A 186 4.86 -7.54 -15.45
CA MET A 186 3.72 -7.40 -14.54
C MET A 186 3.88 -6.09 -13.78
N ILE A 187 3.00 -5.13 -14.04
CA ILE A 187 3.06 -3.79 -13.47
C ILE A 187 2.02 -3.69 -12.36
N HIS A 188 2.48 -3.32 -11.17
CA HIS A 188 1.65 -2.97 -10.03
C HIS A 188 1.81 -1.49 -9.71
N LEU A 189 0.72 -0.79 -9.51
CA LEU A 189 0.64 0.65 -9.38
C LEU A 189 0.03 0.99 -8.03
N LYS A 190 0.66 1.91 -7.30
CA LYS A 190 0.06 2.43 -6.06
C LYS A 190 0.24 3.92 -5.89
N ARG A 191 -0.86 4.60 -5.55
CA ARG A 191 -0.80 5.98 -5.03
C ARG A 191 -0.25 6.02 -3.61
N TYR A 192 0.87 6.71 -3.44
CA TYR A 192 1.51 6.84 -2.13
C TYR A 192 0.75 7.82 -1.22
N THR A 193 0.11 7.27 -0.20
CA THR A 193 -0.60 8.03 0.85
C THR A 193 -0.04 7.79 2.26
N GLY A 194 0.81 6.77 2.41
CA GLY A 194 1.48 6.39 3.66
C GLY A 194 2.23 5.05 3.54
N SER A 195 2.95 4.65 4.59
CA SER A 195 3.81 3.44 4.59
C SER A 195 3.05 2.12 4.41
N ALA A 196 1.83 2.02 4.95
CA ALA A 196 0.98 0.84 4.81
C ALA A 196 0.59 0.59 3.35
N THR A 197 0.33 1.67 2.60
CA THR A 197 -0.08 1.61 1.19
C THR A 197 0.96 0.93 0.31
N LEU A 198 2.25 1.21 0.52
CA LEU A 198 3.33 0.56 -0.23
C LEU A 198 3.58 -0.88 0.20
N SER A 199 3.36 -1.18 1.48
CA SER A 199 3.51 -2.55 1.99
C SER A 199 2.50 -3.49 1.33
N HIS A 200 1.28 -2.99 1.09
CA HIS A 200 0.25 -3.71 0.33
C HIS A 200 0.67 -3.93 -1.12
N LEU A 201 1.14 -2.88 -1.80
CA LEU A 201 1.65 -2.97 -3.18
C LEU A 201 2.69 -4.11 -3.34
N PHE A 202 3.67 -4.17 -2.44
CA PHE A 202 4.72 -5.19 -2.52
C PHE A 202 4.21 -6.60 -2.21
N ALA A 203 3.26 -6.71 -1.28
CA ALA A 203 2.60 -7.98 -0.97
C ALA A 203 1.76 -8.48 -2.16
N GLN A 204 0.99 -7.60 -2.82
CA GLN A 204 0.21 -7.94 -4.02
C GLN A 204 1.12 -8.51 -5.11
N GLY A 205 2.22 -7.81 -5.46
CA GLY A 205 3.13 -8.30 -6.50
C GLY A 205 3.83 -9.61 -6.15
N LEU A 206 4.17 -9.81 -4.87
CA LEU A 206 4.76 -11.07 -4.42
C LEU A 206 3.75 -12.23 -4.47
N VAL A 207 2.56 -12.04 -3.89
CA VAL A 207 1.53 -13.08 -3.80
C VAL A 207 0.98 -13.43 -5.18
N GLY A 208 0.71 -12.44 -6.04
CA GLY A 208 0.24 -12.67 -7.40
C GLY A 208 1.23 -13.47 -8.25
N ALA A 209 2.52 -13.13 -8.17
CA ALA A 209 3.58 -13.87 -8.87
C ALA A 209 3.75 -15.30 -8.31
N GLU A 210 3.75 -15.45 -6.99
CA GLU A 210 3.86 -16.76 -6.34
C GLU A 210 2.67 -17.67 -6.68
N ALA A 211 1.44 -17.16 -6.60
CA ALA A 211 0.23 -17.89 -6.94
C ALA A 211 0.28 -18.38 -8.41
N TYR A 212 0.69 -17.52 -9.34
CA TYR A 212 0.85 -17.93 -10.74
C TYR A 212 1.85 -19.09 -10.92
N LEU A 213 2.96 -19.08 -10.18
CA LEU A 213 4.01 -20.11 -10.29
C LEU A 213 3.63 -21.42 -9.60
N LEU A 214 2.94 -21.36 -8.46
CA LEU A 214 2.73 -22.53 -7.61
C LEU A 214 1.34 -23.14 -7.72
N ASP A 215 0.34 -22.37 -8.16
CA ASP A 215 -1.04 -22.82 -8.26
C ASP A 215 -1.49 -22.94 -9.74
N PRO A 216 -1.67 -24.17 -10.24
CA PRO A 216 -2.16 -24.41 -11.60
C PRO A 216 -3.55 -23.82 -11.88
N GLN A 217 -4.46 -23.76 -10.89
CA GLN A 217 -5.80 -23.23 -11.09
C GLN A 217 -5.80 -21.71 -11.23
N PHE A 218 -5.01 -21.03 -10.39
CA PHE A 218 -4.79 -19.60 -10.52
C PHE A 218 -4.12 -19.27 -11.87
N ARG A 219 -3.11 -20.04 -12.27
CA ARG A 219 -2.47 -19.91 -13.58
C ARG A 219 -3.46 -20.05 -14.72
N GLU A 220 -4.31 -21.09 -14.70
CA GLU A 220 -5.32 -21.31 -15.74
C GLU A 220 -6.30 -20.14 -15.84
N ALA A 221 -6.72 -19.58 -14.70
CA ALA A 221 -7.59 -18.41 -14.66
C ALA A 221 -6.93 -17.14 -15.23
N VAL A 222 -5.65 -16.90 -14.91
CA VAL A 222 -4.87 -15.80 -15.51
C VAL A 222 -4.77 -16.00 -17.02
N THR A 223 -4.34 -17.20 -17.44
CA THR A 223 -4.18 -17.57 -18.85
C THR A 223 -5.46 -17.40 -19.64
N LYS A 224 -6.60 -17.86 -19.12
CA LYS A 224 -7.91 -17.72 -19.79
C LYS A 224 -8.26 -16.26 -20.05
N LYS A 225 -7.88 -15.38 -19.14
CA LYS A 225 -8.10 -13.94 -19.27
C LYS A 225 -7.13 -13.29 -20.27
N MET A 226 -5.90 -13.78 -20.36
CA MET A 226 -4.96 -13.43 -21.43
C MET A 226 -5.45 -13.91 -22.81
N SER A 227 -6.10 -15.07 -22.87
CA SER A 227 -6.58 -15.73 -24.10
C SER A 227 -7.66 -14.96 -24.87
N GLY A 228 -8.18 -13.85 -24.31
CA GLY A 228 -9.06 -12.92 -25.03
C GLY A 228 -8.33 -12.10 -26.10
N ASP A 229 -6.99 -12.09 -26.06
CA ASP A 229 -6.13 -11.44 -27.04
C ASP A 229 -5.43 -12.52 -27.91
N PRO A 230 -5.71 -12.60 -29.22
CA PRO A 230 -5.09 -13.60 -30.11
C PRO A 230 -3.56 -13.47 -30.24
N GLU A 231 -2.95 -12.34 -29.87
CA GLU A 231 -1.50 -12.15 -29.87
C GLU A 231 -0.83 -12.65 -28.58
N LEU A 232 -1.60 -12.80 -27.49
CA LEU A 232 -1.14 -13.41 -26.26
C LEU A 232 -1.25 -14.92 -26.40
N THR A 233 -0.17 -15.52 -26.92
CA THR A 233 0.02 -16.96 -26.77
C THR A 233 -0.16 -17.32 -25.30
N VAL A 234 -0.88 -18.42 -25.04
CA VAL A 234 -1.06 -19.04 -23.72
C VAL A 234 0.33 -19.41 -23.19
N ALA A 235 1.06 -18.43 -22.68
CA ALA A 235 2.45 -18.61 -22.33
C ALA A 235 2.54 -18.82 -20.83
N ASP A 236 3.24 -19.88 -20.46
CA ASP A 236 3.80 -20.03 -19.14
C ASP A 236 4.77 -18.87 -18.91
N ILE A 237 4.43 -17.97 -17.98
CA ILE A 237 5.33 -16.87 -17.60
C ILE A 237 6.60 -17.49 -17.02
N GLU A 238 7.68 -17.43 -17.77
CA GLU A 238 9.01 -17.82 -17.31
C GLU A 238 9.63 -16.66 -16.51
N PRO A 239 9.90 -16.83 -15.20
CA PRO A 239 10.41 -15.75 -14.35
C PRO A 239 11.69 -15.11 -14.88
N ARG A 240 12.60 -15.91 -15.44
CA ARG A 240 13.91 -15.45 -15.93
C ARG A 240 13.84 -14.44 -17.07
N HIS A 241 12.74 -14.43 -17.82
CA HIS A 241 12.51 -13.49 -18.92
C HIS A 241 11.46 -12.43 -18.56
N SER A 242 10.98 -12.44 -17.32
CA SER A 242 9.87 -11.62 -16.88
C SER A 242 10.31 -10.68 -15.76
N GLU A 243 9.58 -9.56 -15.64
CA GLU A 243 9.88 -8.56 -14.63
C GLU A 243 8.65 -8.06 -13.89
N ILE A 244 8.81 -7.82 -12.60
CA ILE A 244 7.83 -7.19 -11.73
C ILE A 244 8.18 -5.71 -11.61
N VAL A 245 7.24 -4.84 -11.96
CA VAL A 245 7.36 -3.40 -11.81
C VAL A 245 6.50 -2.95 -10.63
N PHE A 246 7.13 -2.31 -9.65
CA PHE A 246 6.42 -1.56 -8.63
C PHE A 246 6.43 -0.07 -8.99
N GLY A 247 5.32 0.41 -9.55
CA GLY A 247 5.08 1.81 -9.89
C GLY A 247 4.44 2.58 -8.74
N VAL A 248 5.10 3.66 -8.31
CA VAL A 248 4.65 4.48 -7.19
C VAL A 248 4.28 5.87 -7.67
N ILE A 249 3.00 6.22 -7.51
CA ILE A 249 2.45 7.54 -7.83
C ILE A 249 2.66 8.46 -6.63
N GLN A 250 3.37 9.57 -6.79
CA GLN A 250 3.66 10.52 -5.70
C GLN A 250 3.92 11.95 -6.18
N ARG A 251 3.68 12.92 -5.28
CA ARG A 251 3.89 14.36 -5.53
C ARG A 251 5.31 14.86 -5.26
N LYS A 252 6.02 14.26 -4.29
CA LYS A 252 7.34 14.76 -3.85
C LYS A 252 8.41 14.39 -4.87
N GLY A 253 9.33 15.32 -5.10
CA GLY A 253 10.45 15.18 -6.03
C GLY A 253 11.23 13.90 -5.75
N THR A 254 11.39 13.09 -6.79
CA THR A 254 12.23 11.91 -6.75
C THR A 254 13.68 12.33 -6.84
N GLU A 255 14.48 11.95 -5.85
CA GLU A 255 15.93 12.07 -6.01
C GLU A 255 16.38 11.03 -7.03
N GLY A 256 16.84 11.50 -8.19
CA GLY A 256 17.32 10.64 -9.28
C GLY A 256 16.25 9.70 -9.88
N GLY A 257 14.96 10.06 -9.81
CA GLY A 257 13.85 9.26 -10.38
C GLY A 257 13.37 8.09 -9.50
N ARG A 258 14.02 7.84 -8.36
CA ARG A 258 13.64 6.80 -7.41
C ARG A 258 12.51 7.27 -6.50
N PRO A 259 11.49 6.44 -6.23
CA PRO A 259 10.38 6.85 -5.38
C PRO A 259 10.85 7.18 -3.94
N HIS A 260 10.28 8.19 -3.28
CA HIS A 260 10.60 8.41 -1.87
C HIS A 260 9.81 7.40 -1.00
N MET A 261 10.51 6.61 -0.17
CA MET A 261 9.89 5.56 0.66
C MET A 261 10.40 5.60 2.11
N PRO A 262 9.52 5.54 3.11
CA PRO A 262 9.90 5.33 4.51
C PRO A 262 10.62 3.99 4.72
N PHE A 263 11.36 3.85 5.82
CA PHE A 263 12.22 2.69 6.07
C PHE A 263 11.43 1.38 6.08
N PHE A 264 10.26 1.36 6.70
CA PHE A 264 9.42 0.15 6.71
C PHE A 264 8.98 -0.27 5.31
N SER A 265 8.63 0.67 4.45
CA SER A 265 8.31 0.36 3.05
C SER A 265 9.54 -0.21 2.35
N GLN A 266 10.75 0.32 2.59
CA GLN A 266 11.98 -0.24 2.04
C GLN A 266 12.29 -1.65 2.57
N LEU A 267 12.03 -1.91 3.85
CA LEU A 267 12.21 -3.24 4.45
C LEU A 267 11.25 -4.27 3.87
N ASN A 268 9.97 -3.91 3.70
CA ASN A 268 8.97 -4.76 3.06
C ASN A 268 9.31 -5.01 1.58
N LEU A 269 9.74 -3.98 0.86
CA LEU A 269 10.23 -4.09 -0.51
C LEU A 269 11.44 -5.02 -0.60
N ARG A 270 12.43 -4.89 0.29
CA ARG A 270 13.61 -5.78 0.35
C ARG A 270 13.20 -7.24 0.50
N THR A 271 12.20 -7.52 1.33
CA THR A 271 11.68 -8.89 1.53
C THR A 271 11.00 -9.41 0.27
N ALA A 272 10.14 -8.61 -0.34
CA ALA A 272 9.45 -8.97 -1.59
C ALA A 272 10.44 -9.19 -2.74
N VAL A 273 11.40 -8.27 -2.93
CA VAL A 273 12.44 -8.36 -3.96
C VAL A 273 13.23 -9.64 -3.83
N ARG A 274 13.77 -9.96 -2.63
CA ARG A 274 14.56 -11.17 -2.41
C ARG A 274 13.79 -12.45 -2.79
N ARG A 275 12.49 -12.50 -2.48
CA ARG A 275 11.66 -13.67 -2.78
C ARG A 275 11.29 -13.76 -4.26
N LEU A 276 10.97 -12.64 -4.90
CA LEU A 276 10.72 -12.55 -6.35
C LEU A 276 11.98 -12.90 -7.16
N GLU A 277 13.14 -12.39 -6.76
CA GLU A 277 14.42 -12.72 -7.38
C GLU A 277 14.79 -14.20 -7.16
N ALA A 278 14.44 -14.79 -6.01
CA ALA A 278 14.61 -16.23 -5.78
C ALA A 278 13.73 -17.09 -6.71
N PHE A 279 12.56 -16.59 -7.12
CA PHE A 279 11.77 -17.21 -8.19
C PHE A 279 12.34 -16.98 -9.59
N GLY A 280 13.28 -16.04 -9.74
CA GLY A 280 13.96 -15.72 -10.99
C GLY A 280 13.47 -14.46 -11.69
N PHE A 281 12.49 -13.74 -11.12
CA PHE A 281 12.01 -12.48 -11.69
C PHE A 281 13.04 -11.37 -11.53
N ARG A 282 13.10 -10.49 -12.52
CA ARG A 282 13.72 -9.17 -12.34
C ARG A 282 12.73 -8.24 -11.64
N VAL A 283 13.16 -7.52 -10.62
CA VAL A 283 12.30 -6.51 -9.96
C VAL A 283 12.82 -5.11 -10.23
N VAL A 284 11.93 -4.20 -10.60
CA VAL A 284 12.25 -2.81 -10.92
C VAL A 284 11.24 -1.84 -10.31
N LEU A 285 11.69 -0.61 -10.06
CA LEU A 285 10.84 0.46 -9.55
C LEU A 285 10.54 1.48 -10.64
N HIS A 286 9.36 2.07 -10.58
CA HIS A 286 8.99 3.20 -11.42
C HIS A 286 8.34 4.29 -10.58
N THR A 287 8.61 5.55 -10.90
CA THR A 287 7.92 6.68 -10.26
C THR A 287 7.02 7.35 -11.28
N ILE A 288 5.78 7.61 -10.88
CA ILE A 288 4.79 8.38 -11.63
C ILE A 288 4.54 9.67 -10.86
N ASN A 289 4.62 10.82 -11.53
CA ASN A 289 4.38 12.09 -10.86
C ASN A 289 2.87 12.30 -10.70
N ASP A 290 2.44 12.56 -9.47
CA ASP A 290 1.08 13.01 -9.20
C ASP A 290 1.01 14.53 -9.41
N ILE A 291 0.37 14.95 -10.50
CA ILE A 291 0.19 16.35 -10.89
C ILE A 291 -1.19 16.91 -10.51
N THR A 292 -2.01 16.11 -9.79
CA THR A 292 -3.38 16.52 -9.44
C THR A 292 -3.40 17.82 -8.62
N PRO A 293 -4.35 18.74 -8.88
CA PRO A 293 -4.46 19.99 -8.16
C PRO A 293 -4.63 19.77 -6.65
N VAL A 294 -3.85 20.47 -5.82
CA VAL A 294 -4.06 20.47 -4.37
C VAL A 294 -5.23 21.39 -4.06
N PRO A 295 -6.30 20.93 -3.37
CA PRO A 295 -7.39 21.82 -2.98
C PRO A 295 -6.86 22.93 -2.06
N GLU A 296 -7.14 24.18 -2.43
CA GLU A 296 -6.73 25.35 -1.64
C GLU A 296 -7.25 25.23 -0.20
N LYS A 297 -6.34 25.29 0.78
CA LYS A 297 -6.72 25.39 2.19
C LYS A 297 -7.45 26.72 2.38
N LYS A 298 -8.78 26.69 2.53
CA LYS A 298 -9.56 27.87 2.94
C LYS A 298 -8.92 28.48 4.21
N PRO A 299 -8.57 29.78 4.22
CA PRO A 299 -7.97 30.40 5.38
C PRO A 299 -8.91 30.26 6.58
N ARG A 300 -8.40 29.67 7.68
CA ARG A 300 -9.14 29.59 8.94
C ARG A 300 -9.45 31.01 9.41
N LYS A 301 -10.73 31.37 9.47
CA LYS A 301 -11.17 32.62 10.13
C LYS A 301 -10.64 32.60 11.56
N ARG A 302 -9.72 33.51 11.89
CA ARG A 302 -9.31 33.77 13.28
C ARG A 302 -10.56 34.21 14.05
N GLN A 303 -11.06 33.37 14.94
CA GLN A 303 -11.98 33.80 15.99
C GLN A 303 -11.16 34.63 16.97
N THR A 304 -11.31 35.95 16.92
CA THR A 304 -10.89 36.85 17.98
C THR A 304 -11.73 36.54 19.22
N LYS A 305 -11.10 36.00 20.27
CA LYS A 305 -11.72 35.92 21.60
C LYS A 305 -12.01 37.35 22.10
N PRO A 306 -13.19 37.62 22.68
CA PRO A 306 -13.42 38.85 23.44
C PRO A 306 -12.43 38.91 24.61
N ARG A 307 -11.84 40.08 24.85
CA ARG A 307 -11.13 40.37 26.10
C ARG A 307 -12.18 40.50 27.20
N ASP A 308 -12.18 39.59 28.15
CA ASP A 308 -12.86 39.79 29.42
C ASP A 308 -12.22 40.99 30.13
N GLY A 309 -13.00 42.07 30.27
CA GLY A 309 -12.63 43.23 31.05
C GLY A 309 -12.62 42.87 32.53
N ALA A 310 -11.50 43.14 33.17
CA ALA A 310 -11.28 42.95 34.60
C ALA A 310 -12.32 43.73 35.43
N ALA A 311 -12.94 43.04 36.38
CA ALA A 311 -13.53 43.66 37.54
C ALA A 311 -12.39 44.22 38.41
N GLY A 312 -12.35 45.55 38.55
CA GLY A 312 -11.65 46.23 39.63
C GLY A 312 -12.71 46.78 40.58
N GLN A 313 -12.87 46.14 41.73
CA GLN A 313 -13.30 46.81 42.96
C GLN A 313 -12.05 47.50 43.52
N ASP A 314 -12.15 48.78 43.85
CA ASP A 314 -11.62 49.38 45.08
C ASP A 314 -12.21 50.80 45.21
N ASP A 315 -12.80 51.03 46.38
CA ASP A 315 -13.35 52.25 47.02
C ASP A 315 -14.56 53.00 46.42
#